data_AF-M1MRL6-F1
#
_entry.id   AF-M1MRL6-F1
#
_cell.length_a   1.000
_cell.length_b   1.000
_cell.length_c   1.000
_cell.angle_alpha   90.00
_cell.angle_beta   90.00
_cell.angle_gamma   90.00
#
_symmetry.space_group_name_H-M   'P 1'
#
loop_
_entity.id
_entity.type
_entity.pdbx_description
1 polymer ?
#
loop_
_entity_poly.entity_id
_entity_poly.type
_entity_poly.pdbx_seq_one_letter_code
_entity_poly.pdbx_strand_id
1 'polypeptide(L)'
;MQNLSYESKLGKSLKITLRKFEKDDIINEILDLKEFYESTDLLKGVKFSYRIKSLHSCTLKYNKYYPSIEVNKCYNDLLGIRIIISNYKEILDQDLEIFKVADMRNGKVNDDGYRGVHLYYQNSNKHYPI
;
A
#
# COMPACT_ATOMS: atom_id res chain seq x y z
N MET A 1 10.76 -0.50 7.79
CA MET A 1 9.70 -1.03 6.91
C MET A 1 9.46 -2.53 7.10
N GLN A 2 10.47 -3.38 7.26
CA GLN A 2 10.30 -4.83 7.46
C GLN A 2 9.31 -5.18 8.59
N ASN A 3 9.40 -4.55 9.76
CA ASN A 3 8.50 -4.82 10.89
C ASN A 3 7.04 -4.38 10.66
N LEU A 4 6.77 -3.55 9.64
CA LEU A 4 5.42 -3.18 9.22
C LEU A 4 4.94 -4.07 8.06
N SER A 5 5.78 -4.95 7.53
CA SER A 5 5.42 -5.77 6.38
C SER A 5 4.52 -6.93 6.82
N TYR A 6 3.30 -6.97 6.30
CA TYR A 6 2.37 -8.06 6.54
C TYR A 6 2.49 -9.13 5.45
N GLU A 7 2.94 -10.33 5.82
CA GLU A 7 2.96 -11.50 4.93
C GLU A 7 1.54 -12.08 4.79
N SER A 8 1.10 -12.27 3.55
CA SER A 8 -0.17 -12.92 3.24
C SER A 8 -0.16 -14.39 3.65
N LYS A 9 -1.23 -14.79 4.32
CA LYS A 9 -1.58 -16.15 4.73
C LYS A 9 -2.43 -16.87 3.67
N LEU A 10 -2.77 -16.22 2.55
CA LEU A 10 -3.53 -16.82 1.42
C LEU A 10 -2.77 -17.92 0.66
N GLY A 11 -1.51 -18.21 1.03
CA GLY A 11 -0.72 -19.31 0.47
C GLY A 11 -0.26 -19.12 -0.98
N LYS A 12 -0.48 -17.94 -1.57
CA LYS A 12 -0.11 -17.61 -2.96
C LYS A 12 0.62 -16.27 -3.02
N SER A 13 1.34 -16.06 -4.13
CA SER A 13 1.88 -14.73 -4.47
C SER A 13 0.75 -13.72 -4.65
N LEU A 14 0.89 -12.52 -4.09
CA LEU A 14 -0.02 -11.38 -4.32
C LEU A 14 0.19 -10.72 -5.69
N LYS A 15 1.24 -11.09 -6.42
CA LYS A 15 1.50 -10.68 -7.81
C LYS A 15 0.75 -11.59 -8.81
N ILE A 16 -0.47 -11.99 -8.46
CA ILE A 16 -1.41 -12.68 -9.34
C ILE A 16 -2.79 -12.03 -9.21
N THR A 17 -3.66 -12.26 -10.18
CA THR A 17 -4.93 -11.55 -10.31
C THR A 17 -5.96 -11.94 -9.24
N LEU A 18 -6.85 -11.00 -8.89
CA LEU A 18 -7.90 -11.20 -7.88
C LEU A 18 -8.72 -12.47 -8.09
N ARG A 19 -9.02 -12.86 -9.34
CA ARG A 19 -9.75 -14.10 -9.67
C ARG A 19 -9.08 -15.41 -9.24
N LYS A 20 -7.84 -15.37 -8.74
CA LYS A 20 -7.10 -16.54 -8.26
C LYS A 20 -7.31 -16.80 -6.76
N PHE A 21 -8.12 -15.98 -6.11
CA PHE A 21 -8.44 -16.06 -4.69
C PHE A 21 -9.96 -16.01 -4.53
N GLU A 22 -10.45 -16.63 -3.47
CA GLU A 22 -11.81 -16.43 -3.03
C GLU A 22 -11.96 -15.03 -2.44
N LYS A 23 -13.10 -14.39 -2.71
CA LYS A 23 -13.36 -13.01 -2.26
C LYS A 23 -13.31 -12.92 -0.73
N ASP A 24 -13.97 -13.85 -0.06
CA ASP A 24 -14.11 -13.81 1.40
C ASP A 24 -12.76 -14.01 2.08
N ASP A 25 -11.88 -14.85 1.53
CA ASP A 25 -10.51 -15.03 2.03
C ASP A 25 -9.72 -13.72 1.96
N ILE A 26 -9.79 -12.98 0.85
CA ILE A 26 -9.14 -11.66 0.71
C ILE A 26 -9.70 -10.67 1.75
N ILE A 27 -11.03 -10.63 1.90
CA ILE A 27 -11.69 -9.67 2.80
C ILE A 27 -11.35 -9.97 4.26
N ASN A 28 -11.34 -11.25 4.66
CA ASN A 28 -10.93 -11.69 5.99
C ASN A 28 -9.45 -11.36 6.26
N GLU A 29 -8.55 -11.62 5.30
CA GLU A 29 -7.14 -11.26 5.47
C GLU A 29 -6.92 -9.74 5.57
N ILE A 30 -7.71 -8.93 4.86
CA ILE A 30 -7.68 -7.47 5.01
C ILE A 30 -8.12 -7.04 6.41
N LEU A 31 -9.07 -7.75 7.05
CA LEU A 31 -9.45 -7.49 8.44
C LEU A 31 -8.29 -7.80 9.39
N ASP A 32 -7.66 -8.96 9.26
CA ASP A 32 -6.48 -9.33 10.06
C ASP A 32 -5.34 -8.32 9.91
N LEU A 33 -5.04 -7.91 8.67
CA LEU A 33 -4.00 -6.93 8.38
C LEU A 33 -4.32 -5.55 8.98
N LYS A 34 -5.60 -5.16 8.99
CA LYS A 34 -6.04 -3.93 9.65
C LYS A 34 -5.83 -4.01 11.15
N GLU A 35 -6.24 -5.10 11.79
CA GLU A 35 -6.02 -5.32 13.22
C GLU A 35 -4.53 -5.30 13.58
N PHE A 36 -3.67 -5.90 12.74
CA PHE A 36 -2.23 -5.81 12.88
C PHE A 36 -1.71 -4.36 12.90
N TYR A 37 -2.14 -3.52 11.95
CA TYR A 37 -1.73 -2.11 11.93
C TYR A 37 -2.37 -1.25 13.02
N GLU A 38 -3.56 -1.62 13.50
CA GLU A 38 -4.25 -0.89 14.58
C GLU A 38 -3.64 -1.25 15.95
N SER A 39 -3.13 -2.47 16.11
CA SER A 39 -2.52 -2.95 17.36
C SER A 39 -1.03 -2.65 17.50
N THR A 40 -0.31 -2.43 16.39
CA THR A 40 1.15 -2.22 16.43
C THR A 40 1.55 -0.91 17.13
N ASP A 41 2.57 -0.99 18.00
CA ASP A 41 3.17 0.19 18.63
C ASP A 41 4.07 0.99 17.67
N LEU A 42 4.46 0.39 16.54
CA LEU A 42 5.37 1.00 15.56
C LEU A 42 4.80 2.26 14.90
N LEU A 43 3.48 2.39 14.88
CA LEU A 43 2.77 3.56 14.36
C LEU A 43 2.36 4.55 15.46
N LYS A 44 2.54 4.20 16.74
CA LYS A 44 2.21 5.09 17.86
C LYS A 44 3.33 6.13 18.04
N GLY A 45 2.95 7.40 18.15
CA GLY A 45 3.90 8.50 18.41
C GLY A 45 4.78 8.91 17.21
N VAL A 46 4.50 8.40 16.00
CA VAL A 46 5.19 8.85 14.79
C VAL A 46 4.85 10.32 14.50
N LYS A 47 5.84 11.08 14.02
CA LYS A 47 5.67 12.53 13.72
C LYS A 47 4.96 12.80 12.39
N PHE A 48 4.64 11.75 11.63
CA PHE A 48 3.99 11.85 10.33
C PHE A 48 2.54 11.35 10.39
N SER A 49 1.71 11.79 9.45
CA SER A 49 0.35 11.28 9.33
C SER A 49 0.36 9.90 8.68
N TYR A 50 -0.45 8.99 9.17
CA TYR A 50 -0.72 7.72 8.49
C TYR A 50 -2.23 7.44 8.47
N ARG A 51 -2.65 6.56 7.56
CA ARG A 51 -4.04 6.14 7.42
C ARG A 51 -4.08 4.66 7.09
N ILE A 52 -4.92 3.93 7.81
CA ILE A 52 -5.30 2.57 7.45
C ILE A 52 -6.61 2.67 6.65
N LYS A 53 -6.67 2.01 5.49
CA LYS A 53 -7.85 2.05 4.62
C LYS A 53 -9.04 1.34 5.31
N SER A 54 -10.25 1.85 5.09
CA SER A 54 -11.46 1.24 5.63
C SER A 54 -11.84 -0.01 4.84
N LEU A 55 -12.47 -0.97 5.50
CA LEU A 55 -12.95 -2.20 4.86
C LEU A 55 -13.88 -1.89 3.69
N HIS A 56 -14.80 -0.92 3.88
CA HIS A 56 -15.71 -0.50 2.83
C HIS A 56 -14.98 -0.02 1.56
N SER A 57 -13.93 0.81 1.70
CA SER A 57 -13.11 1.22 0.56
C SER A 57 -12.37 0.05 -0.08
N CYS A 58 -11.90 -0.93 0.71
CA CYS A 58 -11.29 -2.15 0.19
C CYS A 58 -12.27 -3.00 -0.63
N THR A 59 -13.52 -3.12 -0.18
CA THR A 59 -14.59 -3.81 -0.92
C THR A 59 -14.92 -3.09 -2.23
N LEU A 60 -14.97 -1.75 -2.23
CA LEU A 60 -15.16 -0.97 -3.46
C LEU A 60 -14.01 -1.18 -4.46
N LYS A 61 -12.75 -1.21 -3.99
CA LYS A 61 -11.59 -1.54 -4.84
C LYS A 61 -11.72 -2.95 -5.42
N TYR A 62 -12.07 -3.95 -4.61
CA TYR A 62 -12.30 -5.31 -5.08
C TYR A 62 -13.29 -5.30 -6.25
N ASN A 63 -14.49 -4.76 -6.02
CA ASN A 63 -15.57 -4.77 -7.01
C ASN A 63 -15.19 -4.00 -8.29
N LYS A 64 -14.42 -2.91 -8.17
CA LYS A 64 -13.97 -2.10 -9.32
C LYS A 64 -12.92 -2.81 -10.18
N TYR A 65 -12.01 -3.57 -9.55
CA TYR A 65 -10.80 -4.09 -10.21
C TYR A 65 -10.85 -5.60 -10.48
N TYR A 66 -11.80 -6.32 -9.89
CA TYR A 66 -12.09 -7.71 -10.22
C TYR A 66 -12.48 -7.82 -11.70
N PRO A 67 -12.05 -8.87 -12.44
CA PRO A 67 -11.25 -10.02 -12.01
C PRO A 67 -9.74 -9.90 -12.22
N SER A 68 -9.27 -8.85 -12.91
CA SER A 68 -8.02 -8.91 -13.69
C SER A 68 -6.83 -8.19 -13.08
N ILE A 69 -7.00 -7.38 -12.05
CA ILE A 69 -5.89 -6.70 -11.38
C ILE A 69 -5.22 -7.62 -10.36
N GLU A 70 -3.89 -7.51 -10.22
CA GLU A 70 -3.10 -8.20 -9.21
C GLU A 70 -3.47 -7.75 -7.79
N VAL A 71 -3.48 -8.66 -6.81
CA VAL A 71 -3.86 -8.32 -5.43
C VAL A 71 -2.98 -7.21 -4.85
N ASN A 72 -1.65 -7.30 -5.05
CA ASN A 72 -0.73 -6.28 -4.56
C ASN A 72 -0.97 -4.91 -5.20
N LYS A 73 -1.39 -4.84 -6.47
CA LYS A 73 -1.76 -3.59 -7.15
C LYS A 73 -3.12 -3.05 -6.69
N CYS A 74 -4.09 -3.94 -6.46
CA CYS A 74 -5.41 -3.56 -5.96
C CYS A 74 -5.31 -2.93 -4.57
N TYR A 75 -4.46 -3.51 -3.71
CA TYR A 75 -4.32 -3.16 -2.30
C TYR A 75 -2.93 -2.62 -1.95
N ASN A 76 -2.38 -1.77 -2.82
CA ASN A 76 -1.07 -1.12 -2.66
C ASN A 76 -1.05 0.07 -1.70
N ASP A 77 -2.16 0.34 -1.01
CA ASP A 77 -2.37 1.53 -0.20
C ASP A 77 -3.27 1.23 1.01
N LEU A 78 -3.16 0.00 1.56
CA LEU A 78 -3.88 -0.40 2.77
C LEU A 78 -3.39 0.38 3.98
N LEU A 79 -2.07 0.50 4.14
CA LEU A 79 -1.43 1.47 5.02
C LEU A 79 -0.85 2.58 4.15
N GLY A 80 -1.35 3.80 4.28
CA GLY A 80 -0.80 4.96 3.60
C GLY A 80 -0.11 5.88 4.59
N ILE A 81 1.18 6.13 4.41
CA ILE A 81 1.95 7.10 5.20
C ILE A 81 2.07 8.38 4.39
N ARG A 82 1.81 9.53 5.01
CA ARG A 82 1.91 10.85 4.40
C ARG A 82 2.92 11.70 5.16
N ILE A 83 3.97 12.07 4.43
CA ILE A 83 5.02 12.96 4.91
C ILE A 83 4.91 14.25 4.11
N ILE A 84 4.80 15.38 4.82
CA ILE A 84 4.86 16.71 4.23
C ILE A 84 6.30 17.19 4.40
N ILE A 85 6.94 17.53 3.29
CA ILE A 85 8.33 18.01 3.24
C ILE A 85 8.35 19.40 2.61
N SER A 86 9.35 20.19 2.97
CA SER A 86 9.56 21.51 2.37
C SER A 86 10.26 21.43 1.02
N ASN A 87 11.11 20.41 0.83
CA ASN A 87 11.84 20.21 -0.42
C ASN A 87 11.96 18.71 -0.78
N TYR A 88 11.65 18.37 -2.04
CA TYR A 88 11.79 17.00 -2.56
C TYR A 88 13.22 16.44 -2.50
N LYS A 89 14.25 17.30 -2.51
CA LYS A 89 15.65 16.87 -2.37
C LYS A 89 15.91 16.10 -1.07
N GLU A 90 15.18 16.42 0.01
CA GLU A 90 15.31 15.74 1.30
C GLU A 90 15.05 14.22 1.21
N ILE A 91 14.26 13.79 0.21
CA ILE A 91 13.90 12.40 -0.04
C ILE A 91 14.65 11.85 -1.25
N LEU A 92 14.76 12.60 -2.34
CA LEU A 92 15.30 12.11 -3.60
C LEU A 92 16.82 11.96 -3.62
N ASP A 93 17.52 12.64 -2.71
CA ASP A 93 18.96 12.49 -2.53
C ASP A 93 19.32 11.30 -1.60
N GLN A 94 18.30 10.62 -1.03
CA GLN A 94 18.50 9.41 -0.22
C GLN A 94 18.60 8.15 -1.08
N ASP A 95 19.12 7.08 -0.49
CA ASP A 95 19.03 5.75 -1.09
C ASP A 95 17.59 5.22 -0.99
N LEU A 96 16.97 5.01 -2.17
CA LEU A 96 15.61 4.54 -2.34
C LEU A 96 15.54 3.16 -3.01
N GLU A 97 16.63 2.40 -3.07
CA GLU A 97 16.68 1.10 -3.78
C GLU A 97 15.63 0.09 -3.31
N ILE A 98 15.25 0.13 -2.04
CA ILE A 98 14.23 -0.75 -1.47
C ILE A 98 12.79 -0.36 -1.85
N PHE A 99 12.60 0.79 -2.50
CA PHE A 99 11.30 1.31 -2.88
C PHE A 99 11.10 1.28 -4.39
N LYS A 100 9.87 0.98 -4.81
CA LYS A 100 9.41 1.39 -6.13
C LYS A 100 8.99 2.86 -6.08
N VAL A 101 9.71 3.71 -6.79
CA VAL A 101 9.45 5.16 -6.86
C VAL A 101 8.49 5.47 -8.01
N ALA A 102 7.43 6.23 -7.72
CA ALA A 102 6.61 6.88 -8.74
C ALA A 102 6.69 8.40 -8.53
N ASP A 103 7.46 9.06 -9.38
CA ASP A 103 7.65 10.51 -9.36
C ASP A 103 6.51 11.20 -10.13
N MET A 104 5.70 11.97 -9.40
CA MET A 104 4.55 12.71 -9.92
C MET A 104 4.72 14.22 -9.69
N ARG A 105 5.97 14.69 -9.50
CA ARG A 105 6.27 16.13 -9.32
C ARG A 105 5.97 16.97 -10.54
N ASN A 106 5.90 16.36 -11.71
CA ASN A 106 5.49 17.03 -12.95
C ASN A 106 4.01 16.79 -13.29
N GLY A 107 3.24 16.22 -12.36
CA GLY A 107 1.83 15.91 -12.53
C GLY A 107 1.56 14.50 -13.05
N LYS A 108 0.28 14.19 -13.12
CA LYS A 108 -0.24 12.96 -13.74
C LYS A 108 -0.30 13.12 -15.24
N VAL A 109 -0.42 11.99 -15.95
CA VAL A 109 -0.73 11.97 -17.40
C VAL A 109 -1.98 12.80 -17.70
N ASN A 110 -3.04 12.59 -16.91
CA ASN A 110 -4.20 13.48 -16.88
C ASN A 110 -4.00 14.44 -15.71
N ASP A 111 -3.46 15.61 -15.99
CA ASP A 111 -3.06 16.56 -14.95
C ASP A 111 -4.31 17.10 -14.22
N ASP A 112 -4.40 16.79 -12.93
CA ASP A 112 -5.43 17.25 -12.00
C ASP A 112 -4.86 18.24 -10.96
N GLY A 113 -3.65 18.76 -11.21
CA GLY A 113 -2.92 19.62 -10.27
C GLY A 113 -2.24 18.86 -9.14
N TYR A 114 -2.39 17.53 -9.06
CA TYR A 114 -1.71 16.73 -8.05
C TYR A 114 -0.21 16.70 -8.28
N ARG A 115 0.58 16.89 -7.21
CA ARG A 115 2.04 16.83 -7.21
C ARG A 115 2.50 16.03 -5.99
N GLY A 116 3.47 15.14 -6.19
CA GLY A 116 4.01 14.30 -5.12
C GLY A 116 5.00 13.26 -5.61
N VAL A 117 5.63 12.55 -4.67
CA VAL A 117 6.43 11.35 -4.94
C VAL A 117 5.81 10.22 -4.13
N HIS A 118 5.51 9.09 -4.77
CA HIS A 118 5.03 7.89 -4.08
C HIS A 118 6.18 6.90 -3.98
N LEU A 119 6.39 6.37 -2.77
CA LEU A 119 7.34 5.31 -2.50
C LEU A 119 6.55 4.08 -2.07
N TYR A 120 6.65 3.00 -2.83
CA TYR A 120 6.01 1.73 -2.46
C TYR A 120 7.05 0.74 -1.97
N TYR A 121 6.84 0.18 -0.79
CA TYR A 121 7.67 -0.87 -0.23
C TYR A 121 6.92 -2.21 -0.27
N GLN A 122 7.57 -3.26 -0.76
CA GLN A 122 7.02 -4.63 -0.72
C GLN A 122 8.16 -5.61 -0.45
N ASN A 123 8.17 -6.20 0.75
CA ASN A 123 9.25 -7.10 1.19
C ASN A 123 9.41 -8.34 0.29
N SER A 124 8.31 -8.93 -0.15
CA SER A 124 8.30 -9.98 -1.17
C SER A 124 6.96 -10.02 -1.89
N ASN A 125 6.85 -10.79 -2.97
CA ASN A 125 5.58 -10.99 -3.68
C ASN A 125 4.47 -11.60 -2.81
N LYS A 126 4.78 -12.10 -1.61
CA LYS A 126 3.78 -12.59 -0.63
C LYS A 126 3.34 -11.53 0.38
N HIS A 127 3.96 -10.36 0.42
CA HIS A 127 3.61 -9.31 1.38
C HIS A 127 2.73 -8.25 0.73
N TYR A 128 1.81 -7.66 1.49
CA TYR A 128 1.06 -6.50 1.02
C TYR A 128 1.98 -5.28 0.89
N PRO A 129 1.87 -4.49 -0.19
CA PRO A 129 2.64 -3.26 -0.31
C PRO A 129 2.16 -2.19 0.69
N ILE A 130 3.10 -1.34 1.07
CA ILE A 130 2.90 -0.12 1.87
C ILE A 130 3.28 1.08 1.00
#